data_AF-A0A1F4CTX5-F1
#
_entry.id   AF-A0A1F4CTX5-F1
#
_cell.length_a   1.000
_cell.length_b   1.000
_cell.length_c   1.000
_cell.angle_alpha   90.00
_cell.angle_beta   90.00
_cell.angle_gamma   90.00
#
_symmetry.space_group_name_H-M   'P 1'
#
loop_
_entity.id
_entity.type
_entity.pdbx_description
1 polymer ?
#
loop_
_entity_poly.entity_id
_entity_poly.type
_entity_poly.pdbx_seq_one_letter_code
_entity_poly.pdbx_strand_id
1 'polypeptide(L)'
;MKSDAGTSVKRDKVRLAPDDGVFELPGAEPAWIWVHTCPKPECECRSALVLATNAGRKVLLQRGAAVHAAWSTGEIGYYKFAAKLDNLLAFHIDIDTAEVFALEGDKPLDLARHPLSGALAERIDGDLLDSIGRLWYRGKGWTDPEQQTLLAKKAKIRGWRPGEMLAWDDVCTGVRQDYYVLEDRLYEAVEMYCPVPDCECGEVVVAFETRVPRGAPSPGHVSVQHTGATKIEPYKKYHDRLDQLWAAFQKRHPNYRARFARRYGTMKSIGARIAATHKVGRNDPCPCGSGKKYKRCCASSP
;
A
#
# COMPACT_ATOMS: atom_id res chain seq x y z
N MET A 1 -33.14 3.37 -0.58
CA MET A 1 -33.75 4.71 -0.76
C MET A 1 -33.00 5.69 0.14
N LYS A 2 -32.64 6.85 -0.44
CA LYS A 2 -31.85 7.97 0.10
C LYS A 2 -30.34 7.71 0.24
N SER A 3 -29.65 8.04 -0.85
CA SER A 3 -28.24 8.42 -0.88
C SER A 3 -28.03 9.63 0.02
N ASP A 4 -27.20 9.49 1.06
CA ASP A 4 -26.74 10.64 1.83
C ASP A 4 -25.94 11.55 0.91
N ALA A 5 -26.52 12.72 0.65
CA ALA A 5 -25.92 13.78 -0.14
C ALA A 5 -24.62 14.21 0.55
N GLY A 6 -23.50 13.91 -0.11
CA GLY A 6 -22.18 14.29 0.33
C GLY A 6 -22.10 15.78 0.61
N THR A 7 -21.70 16.11 1.83
CA THR A 7 -21.23 17.46 2.17
C THR A 7 -20.07 17.75 1.20
N SER A 8 -20.26 18.68 0.25
CA SER A 8 -19.17 19.10 -0.62
C SER A 8 -18.16 19.87 0.24
N VAL A 9 -17.19 19.15 0.78
CA VAL A 9 -15.99 19.76 1.34
C VAL A 9 -15.40 20.59 0.20
N LYS A 10 -15.34 21.92 0.36
CA LYS A 10 -14.60 22.78 -0.54
C LYS A 10 -13.18 22.22 -0.59
N ARG A 11 -12.81 21.63 -1.72
CA ARG A 11 -11.46 21.11 -1.95
C ARG A 11 -10.57 22.33 -2.10
N ASP A 12 -10.02 22.81 -0.99
CA ASP A 12 -8.93 23.77 -1.07
C ASP A 12 -7.86 23.17 -1.98
N LYS A 13 -7.31 23.96 -2.91
CA LYS A 13 -6.18 23.52 -3.73
C LYS A 13 -5.05 23.15 -2.77
N VAL A 14 -4.89 21.87 -2.47
CA VAL A 14 -3.76 21.39 -1.68
C VAL A 14 -2.50 21.74 -2.44
N ARG A 15 -1.73 22.67 -1.90
CA ARG A 15 -0.42 23.05 -2.42
C ARG A 15 0.57 22.04 -1.87
N LEU A 16 0.99 21.12 -2.73
CA LEU A 16 2.17 20.30 -2.45
C LEU A 16 3.40 21.21 -2.35
N ALA A 17 4.31 20.89 -1.43
CA ALA A 17 5.56 21.61 -1.29
C ALA A 17 6.37 21.50 -2.61
N PRO A 18 7.26 22.46 -2.91
CA PRO A 18 8.04 22.45 -4.16
C PRO A 18 8.90 21.19 -4.35
N ASP A 19 9.21 20.47 -3.28
CA ASP A 19 9.99 19.24 -3.28
C ASP A 19 9.21 18.01 -2.77
N ASP A 20 7.88 18.10 -2.67
CA ASP A 20 7.05 16.92 -2.42
C ASP A 20 7.27 15.89 -3.55
N GLY A 21 7.35 14.62 -3.15
CA GLY A 21 7.60 13.51 -4.06
C GLY A 21 9.07 13.30 -4.44
N VAL A 22 10.01 14.03 -3.84
CA VAL A 22 11.45 13.77 -4.00
C VAL A 22 11.91 12.73 -2.98
N PHE A 23 12.50 11.65 -3.48
CA PHE A 23 13.00 10.56 -2.63
C PHE A 23 14.43 10.20 -3.02
N GLU A 24 15.21 9.80 -2.02
CA GLU A 24 16.48 9.11 -2.24
C GLU A 24 16.22 7.61 -2.29
N LEU A 25 16.73 6.95 -3.32
CA LEU A 25 16.82 5.51 -3.40
C LEU A 25 18.21 5.12 -2.87
N PRO A 26 18.32 4.43 -1.73
CA PRO A 26 19.61 4.07 -1.15
C PRO A 26 20.32 3.02 -2.01
N GLY A 27 21.64 2.90 -1.87
CA GLY A 27 22.50 1.97 -2.60
C GLY A 27 23.95 2.43 -2.64
N ALA A 28 24.87 1.61 -3.18
CA ALA A 28 26.27 1.98 -3.35
C ALA A 28 26.43 3.24 -4.22
N GLU A 29 25.58 3.36 -5.23
CA GLU A 29 25.34 4.60 -5.97
C GLU A 29 23.90 5.06 -5.71
N PRO A 30 23.68 6.01 -4.78
CA PRO A 30 22.36 6.55 -4.50
C PRO A 30 21.77 7.18 -5.76
N ALA A 31 20.49 6.90 -5.99
CA ALA A 31 19.73 7.56 -7.03
C ALA A 31 18.70 8.47 -6.38
N TRP A 32 18.33 9.55 -7.06
CA TRP A 32 17.29 10.47 -6.64
C TRP A 32 16.14 10.34 -7.61
N ILE A 33 14.92 10.22 -7.07
CA ILE A 33 13.70 10.22 -7.86
C ILE A 33 12.79 11.39 -7.50
N TRP A 34 12.05 11.89 -8.48
CA TRP A 34 10.94 12.82 -8.30
C TRP A 34 9.69 12.21 -8.86
N VAL A 35 8.72 11.97 -7.98
CA VAL A 35 7.46 11.30 -8.28
C VAL A 35 6.33 12.32 -8.41
N HIS A 36 5.62 12.27 -9.53
CA HIS A 36 4.45 13.10 -9.80
C HIS A 36 3.22 12.21 -9.96
N THR A 37 2.26 12.31 -9.04
CA THR A 37 1.01 11.53 -9.06
C THR A 37 -0.09 12.30 -9.80
N CYS A 38 -1.16 11.63 -10.24
CA CYS A 38 -2.24 12.31 -10.94
C CYS A 38 -2.93 13.39 -10.07
N PRO A 39 -2.90 14.69 -10.46
CA PRO A 39 -3.45 15.77 -9.64
C PRO A 39 -4.97 15.93 -9.77
N LYS A 40 -5.62 15.16 -10.66
CA LYS A 40 -7.07 15.27 -10.93
C LYS A 40 -7.90 14.53 -9.88
N PRO A 41 -8.73 15.21 -9.07
CA PRO A 41 -9.48 14.54 -8.01
C PRO A 41 -10.44 13.46 -8.51
N GLU A 42 -11.05 13.63 -9.67
CA GLU A 42 -12.01 12.70 -10.26
C GLU A 42 -11.37 11.51 -11.00
N CYS A 43 -10.05 11.54 -11.21
CA CYS A 43 -9.35 10.48 -11.90
C CYS A 43 -8.96 9.36 -10.92
N GLU A 44 -9.30 8.12 -11.24
CA GLU A 44 -8.99 6.94 -10.41
C GLU A 44 -7.64 6.31 -10.74
N CYS A 45 -6.87 6.86 -11.69
CA CYS A 45 -5.62 6.23 -12.11
C CYS A 45 -4.64 6.10 -10.93
N ARG A 46 -3.97 4.95 -10.87
CA ARG A 46 -2.98 4.62 -9.85
C ARG A 46 -1.55 4.78 -10.38
N SER A 47 -1.39 5.52 -11.47
CA SER A 47 -0.08 5.77 -12.09
C SER A 47 0.59 7.01 -11.47
N ALA A 48 1.92 6.92 -11.32
CA ALA A 48 2.80 8.04 -11.01
C ALA A 48 3.94 8.12 -12.03
N LEU A 49 4.25 9.33 -12.51
CA LEU A 49 5.46 9.59 -13.28
C LEU A 49 6.66 9.62 -12.33
N VAL A 50 7.75 8.98 -12.72
CA VAL A 50 9.03 8.98 -12.01
C VAL A 50 10.08 9.61 -12.89
N LEU A 51 10.72 10.68 -12.42
CA LEU A 51 11.98 11.19 -12.96
C LEU A 51 13.12 10.70 -12.09
N ALA A 52 14.23 10.24 -12.66
CA ALA A 52 15.33 9.65 -11.90
C ALA A 52 16.71 10.08 -12.40
N THR A 53 17.66 10.21 -11.47
CA THR A 53 19.08 10.45 -11.77
C THR A 53 20.00 10.05 -10.63
N ASN A 54 21.23 9.63 -10.95
CA ASN A 54 22.30 9.41 -9.99
C ASN A 54 23.16 10.66 -9.77
N ALA A 55 22.90 11.76 -10.50
CA ALA A 55 23.66 13.01 -10.40
C ALA A 55 23.31 13.87 -9.17
N GLY A 56 22.48 13.36 -8.26
CA GLY A 56 22.11 14.01 -7.01
C GLY A 56 20.82 14.85 -7.06
N ARG A 57 20.29 15.14 -5.87
CA ARG A 57 19.03 15.87 -5.66
C ARG A 57 18.93 17.21 -6.40
N LYS A 58 20.00 18.00 -6.36
CA LYS A 58 20.02 19.34 -6.98
C LYS A 58 19.83 19.25 -8.49
N VAL A 59 20.48 18.29 -9.13
CA VAL A 59 20.38 18.05 -10.58
C VAL A 59 18.97 17.58 -10.95
N LEU A 60 18.41 16.66 -10.17
CA LEU A 60 17.03 16.20 -10.34
C LEU A 60 16.03 17.37 -10.32
N LEU A 61 16.10 18.21 -9.28
CA LEU A 61 15.19 19.35 -9.13
C LEU A 61 15.35 20.37 -10.24
N GLN A 62 16.59 20.70 -10.61
CA GLN A 62 16.87 21.67 -11.67
C GLN A 62 16.36 21.18 -13.04
N ARG A 63 16.63 19.92 -13.39
CA ARG A 63 16.27 19.38 -14.71
C ARG A 63 14.79 18.98 -14.79
N GLY A 64 14.21 18.50 -13.68
CA GLY A 64 12.80 18.14 -13.60
C GLY A 64 11.83 19.33 -13.45
N ALA A 65 12.35 20.55 -13.27
CA ALA A 65 11.55 21.74 -12.97
C ALA A 65 10.43 22.00 -14.00
N ALA A 66 10.71 21.78 -15.29
CA ALA A 66 9.70 21.98 -16.35
C ALA A 66 8.52 21.00 -16.22
N VAL A 67 8.79 19.74 -15.89
CA VAL A 67 7.76 18.73 -15.63
C VAL A 67 6.95 19.08 -14.39
N HIS A 68 7.62 19.45 -13.30
CA HIS A 68 6.93 19.81 -12.06
C HIS A 68 6.07 21.06 -12.25
N ALA A 69 6.55 22.07 -12.98
CA ALA A 69 5.77 23.26 -13.32
C ALA A 69 4.49 22.88 -14.09
N ALA A 70 4.60 22.09 -15.16
CA ALA A 70 3.44 21.62 -15.94
C ALA A 70 2.47 20.77 -15.09
N TRP A 71 2.99 19.88 -14.26
CA TRP A 71 2.18 19.08 -13.36
C TRP A 71 1.44 19.94 -12.31
N SER A 72 2.10 20.95 -11.75
CA SER A 72 1.54 21.82 -10.70
C SER A 72 0.38 22.71 -11.17
N THR A 73 0.31 23.00 -12.48
CA THR A 73 -0.81 23.75 -13.08
C THR A 73 -2.00 22.84 -13.41
N GLY A 74 -1.86 21.52 -13.22
CA GLY A 74 -2.88 20.53 -13.59
C GLY A 74 -2.89 20.21 -15.09
N GLU A 75 -1.82 20.52 -15.82
CA GLU A 75 -1.73 20.28 -17.26
C GLU A 75 -1.92 18.79 -17.59
N ILE A 76 -2.83 18.51 -18.51
CA ILE A 76 -3.01 17.16 -19.04
C ILE A 76 -1.82 16.85 -19.93
N GLY A 77 -1.12 15.75 -19.65
CA GLY A 77 0.03 15.36 -20.44
C GLY A 77 1.36 15.97 -20.00
N TYR A 78 1.48 16.40 -18.73
CA TYR A 78 2.76 16.86 -18.15
C TYR A 78 3.93 15.88 -18.37
N TYR A 79 3.65 14.57 -18.53
CA TYR A 79 4.65 13.56 -18.89
C TYR A 79 5.35 13.82 -20.23
N LYS A 80 4.72 14.56 -21.16
CA LYS A 80 5.32 14.93 -22.45
C LYS A 80 6.49 15.89 -22.30
N PHE A 81 6.57 16.62 -21.19
CA PHE A 81 7.75 17.41 -20.86
C PHE A 81 8.92 16.50 -20.46
N ALA A 82 8.64 15.35 -19.83
CA ALA A 82 9.68 14.40 -19.44
C ALA A 82 10.38 13.76 -20.65
N ALA A 83 9.64 13.55 -21.76
CA ALA A 83 10.20 13.02 -23.00
C ALA A 83 11.26 13.93 -23.65
N LYS A 84 11.33 15.20 -23.24
CA LYS A 84 12.29 16.20 -23.74
C LYS A 84 13.45 16.46 -22.79
N LEU A 85 13.48 15.78 -21.64
CA LEU A 85 14.51 16.00 -20.64
C LEU A 85 15.77 15.21 -21.00
N ASP A 86 16.85 15.94 -21.24
CA ASP A 86 18.16 15.32 -21.37
C ASP A 86 18.64 14.78 -20.02
N ASN A 87 19.17 13.55 -20.02
CA ASN A 87 19.87 12.96 -18.88
C ASN A 87 19.05 12.83 -17.58
N LEU A 88 17.72 12.71 -17.69
CA LEU A 88 16.86 12.15 -16.66
C LEU A 88 16.21 10.89 -17.23
N LEU A 89 16.24 9.79 -16.47
CA LEU A 89 15.41 8.65 -16.82
C LEU A 89 13.97 8.99 -16.42
N ALA A 90 13.01 8.67 -17.29
CA ALA A 90 11.59 8.92 -17.01
C ALA A 90 10.74 7.71 -17.38
N PHE A 91 9.87 7.30 -16.48
CA PHE A 91 8.94 6.19 -16.66
C PHE A 91 7.71 6.37 -15.76
N HIS A 92 6.62 5.68 -16.07
CA HIS A 92 5.48 5.57 -15.17
C HIS A 92 5.58 4.32 -14.31
N ILE A 93 5.07 4.39 -13.08
CA ILE A 93 4.87 3.23 -12.22
C ILE A 93 3.40 3.19 -11.80
N ASP A 94 2.77 2.02 -11.86
CA ASP A 94 1.50 1.79 -11.18
C ASP A 94 1.78 1.54 -9.70
N ILE A 95 1.21 2.36 -8.82
CA ILE A 95 1.62 2.41 -7.42
C ILE A 95 1.10 1.20 -6.63
N ASP A 96 0.08 0.49 -7.11
CA ASP A 96 -0.45 -0.69 -6.42
C ASP A 96 0.27 -1.97 -6.86
N THR A 97 0.52 -2.12 -8.17
CA THR A 97 1.18 -3.30 -8.77
C THR A 97 2.70 -3.20 -8.85
N ALA A 98 3.26 -2.00 -8.76
CA ALA A 98 4.66 -1.67 -9.05
C ALA A 98 5.10 -1.95 -10.50
N GLU A 99 4.17 -2.21 -11.43
CA GLU A 99 4.50 -2.38 -12.84
C GLU A 99 4.99 -1.06 -13.43
N VAL A 100 5.99 -1.15 -14.31
CA VAL A 100 6.65 0.00 -14.93
C VAL A 100 6.15 0.16 -16.36
N PHE A 101 5.88 1.39 -16.78
CA PHE A 101 5.37 1.73 -18.11
C PHE A 101 6.25 2.80 -18.75
N ALA A 102 6.30 2.82 -20.08
CA ALA A 102 6.87 3.95 -20.81
C ALA A 102 6.07 5.24 -20.58
N LEU A 103 6.61 6.38 -21.01
CA LEU A 103 5.89 7.67 -21.01
C LEU A 103 4.62 7.64 -21.88
N GLU A 104 4.63 6.81 -22.91
CA GLU A 104 3.50 6.56 -23.79
C GLU A 104 3.29 5.05 -23.94
N GLY A 105 2.03 4.61 -23.96
CA GLY A 105 1.65 3.20 -24.01
C GLY A 105 0.83 2.76 -22.80
N ASP A 106 0.16 1.64 -22.94
CA ASP A 106 -0.78 1.06 -21.97
C ASP A 106 -0.31 -0.31 -21.42
N LYS A 107 0.85 -0.79 -21.88
CA LYS A 107 1.43 -2.08 -21.48
C LYS A 107 2.66 -1.89 -20.58
N PRO A 108 2.82 -2.73 -19.56
CA PRO A 108 4.05 -2.77 -18.78
C PRO A 108 5.28 -3.01 -19.66
N LEU A 109 6.42 -2.44 -19.27
CA LEU A 109 7.71 -2.65 -19.90
C LEU A 109 8.25 -4.03 -19.59
N ASP A 110 8.87 -4.67 -20.59
CA ASP A 110 9.79 -5.77 -20.37
C ASP A 110 11.08 -5.22 -19.75
N LEU A 111 11.21 -5.30 -18.43
CA LEU A 111 12.35 -4.73 -17.70
C LEU A 111 13.70 -5.35 -18.10
N ALA A 112 13.71 -6.57 -18.66
CA ALA A 112 14.94 -7.16 -19.20
C ALA A 112 15.47 -6.39 -20.42
N ARG A 113 14.58 -5.71 -21.17
CA ARG A 113 14.92 -4.83 -22.29
C ARG A 113 15.13 -3.37 -21.86
N HIS A 114 14.81 -3.03 -20.60
CA HIS A 114 14.92 -1.70 -20.03
C HIS A 114 15.70 -1.71 -18.70
N PRO A 115 16.99 -2.11 -18.71
CA PRO A 115 17.74 -2.41 -17.49
C PRO A 115 17.90 -1.21 -16.55
N LEU A 116 17.99 0.02 -17.06
CA LEU A 116 18.06 1.23 -16.22
C LEU A 116 16.76 1.47 -15.44
N SER A 117 15.61 1.36 -16.12
CA SER A 117 14.30 1.48 -15.46
C SER A 117 14.07 0.32 -14.49
N GLY A 118 14.46 -0.89 -14.87
CA GLY A 118 14.39 -2.08 -14.01
C GLY A 118 15.18 -1.90 -12.72
N ALA A 119 16.46 -1.55 -12.82
CA ALA A 119 17.33 -1.38 -11.66
C ALA A 119 16.84 -0.30 -10.68
N LEU A 120 16.21 0.76 -11.19
CA LEU A 120 15.62 1.80 -10.34
C LEU A 120 14.27 1.37 -9.75
N ALA A 121 13.40 0.74 -10.55
CA ALA A 121 12.11 0.26 -10.08
C ALA A 121 12.24 -0.81 -8.98
N GLU A 122 13.26 -1.68 -9.06
CA GLU A 122 13.53 -2.66 -8.00
C GLU A 122 13.92 -2.04 -6.65
N ARG A 123 14.39 -0.79 -6.65
CA ARG A 123 14.70 -0.02 -5.43
C ARG A 123 13.50 0.74 -4.88
N ILE A 124 12.37 0.77 -5.61
CA ILE A 124 11.12 1.36 -5.14
C ILE A 124 10.38 0.28 -4.33
N ASP A 125 10.73 0.19 -3.06
CA ASP A 125 10.14 -0.78 -2.14
C ASP A 125 8.70 -0.40 -1.72
N GLY A 126 8.06 -1.29 -0.99
CA GLY A 126 6.68 -1.12 -0.56
C GLY A 126 6.46 0.00 0.47
N ASP A 127 7.47 0.40 1.24
CA ASP A 127 7.35 1.55 2.15
C ASP A 127 7.40 2.87 1.36
N LEU A 128 8.21 2.91 0.31
CA LEU A 128 8.20 4.01 -0.66
C LEU A 128 6.90 4.05 -1.47
N LEU A 129 6.38 2.90 -1.92
CA LEU A 129 5.07 2.84 -2.59
C LEU A 129 3.93 3.32 -1.68
N ASP A 130 3.92 2.95 -0.39
CA ASP A 130 2.96 3.49 0.59
C ASP A 130 3.08 5.02 0.70
N SER A 131 4.31 5.56 0.64
CA SER A 131 4.56 7.00 0.68
C SER A 131 4.09 7.72 -0.59
N ILE A 132 4.27 7.10 -1.76
CA ILE A 132 3.72 7.57 -3.03
C ILE A 132 2.19 7.49 -3.01
N GLY A 133 1.60 6.46 -2.41
CA GLY A 133 0.16 6.36 -2.18
C GLY A 133 -0.40 7.53 -1.36
N ARG A 134 0.27 7.92 -0.28
CA ARG A 134 -0.08 9.12 0.49
C ARG A 134 0.08 10.40 -0.34
N LEU A 135 1.14 10.50 -1.14
CA LEU A 135 1.33 11.61 -2.08
C LEU A 135 0.19 11.69 -3.11
N TRP A 136 -0.31 10.56 -3.59
CA TRP A 136 -1.45 10.48 -4.51
C TRP A 136 -2.72 11.07 -3.89
N TYR A 137 -3.02 10.74 -2.63
CA TYR A 137 -4.15 11.34 -1.90
C TYR A 137 -3.98 12.85 -1.75
N ARG A 138 -2.81 13.30 -1.27
CA ARG A 138 -2.52 14.74 -1.11
C ARG A 138 -2.62 15.50 -2.43
N GLY A 139 -2.09 14.95 -3.53
CA GLY A 139 -2.13 15.56 -4.86
C GLY A 139 -3.55 15.73 -5.42
N LYS A 140 -4.50 14.90 -4.98
CA LYS A 140 -5.94 15.03 -5.31
C LYS A 140 -6.71 15.93 -4.36
N GLY A 141 -6.04 16.51 -3.37
CA GLY A 141 -6.67 17.28 -2.30
C GLY A 141 -7.50 16.43 -1.34
N TRP A 142 -7.17 15.14 -1.23
CA TRP A 142 -7.84 14.21 -0.32
C TRP A 142 -7.00 14.00 0.93
N THR A 143 -7.67 13.71 2.04
CA THR A 143 -7.01 13.30 3.28
C THR A 143 -6.45 11.89 3.13
N ASP A 144 -5.26 11.65 3.69
CA ASP A 144 -4.69 10.32 3.79
C ASP A 144 -5.64 9.39 4.60
N PRO A 145 -6.09 8.25 4.05
CA PRO A 145 -7.01 7.35 4.73
C PRO A 145 -6.47 6.83 6.07
N GLU A 146 -5.17 6.57 6.19
CA GLU A 146 -4.56 6.12 7.45
C GLU A 146 -4.69 7.20 8.52
N GLN A 147 -4.34 8.45 8.18
CA GLN A 147 -4.51 9.60 9.06
C GLN A 147 -5.98 9.83 9.44
N GLN A 148 -6.90 9.71 8.48
CA GLN A 148 -8.33 9.85 8.73
C GLN A 148 -8.83 8.81 9.75
N THR A 149 -8.40 7.56 9.62
CA THR A 149 -8.74 6.48 10.56
C THR A 149 -8.19 6.77 11.96
N LEU A 150 -6.93 7.19 12.06
CA LEU A 150 -6.30 7.49 13.36
C LEU A 150 -7.02 8.61 14.10
N LEU A 151 -7.46 9.65 13.39
CA LEU A 151 -8.19 10.81 13.94
C LEU A 151 -9.68 10.53 14.19
N ALA A 152 -10.24 9.47 13.62
CA ALA A 152 -11.66 9.15 13.78
C ALA A 152 -12.01 8.79 15.24
N LYS A 153 -12.97 9.54 15.82
CA LYS A 153 -13.45 9.30 17.20
C LYS A 153 -14.12 7.92 17.38
N LYS A 154 -14.68 7.36 16.31
CA LYS A 154 -15.31 6.04 16.31
C LYS A 154 -14.73 5.22 15.18
N ALA A 155 -14.33 3.99 15.48
CA ALA A 155 -14.02 2.99 14.47
C ALA A 155 -15.33 2.39 13.95
N LYS A 156 -15.58 2.50 12.64
CA LYS A 156 -16.66 1.80 11.95
C LYS A 156 -16.02 0.91 10.90
N ILE A 157 -15.95 -0.39 11.17
CA ILE A 157 -15.42 -1.37 10.24
C ILE A 157 -16.60 -2.18 9.73
N ARG A 158 -16.87 -2.09 8.44
CA ARG A 158 -18.07 -2.65 7.84
C ARG A 158 -17.93 -4.17 7.75
N GLY A 159 -18.89 -4.90 8.32
CA GLY A 159 -18.94 -6.37 8.18
C GLY A 159 -18.06 -7.17 9.14
N TRP A 160 -17.20 -6.51 9.92
CA TRP A 160 -16.39 -7.18 10.95
C TRP A 160 -17.25 -7.67 12.11
N ARG A 161 -16.92 -8.87 12.62
CA ARG A 161 -17.56 -9.44 13.81
C ARG A 161 -16.58 -9.62 14.96
N PRO A 162 -17.03 -9.46 16.23
CA PRO A 162 -16.25 -9.85 17.39
C PRO A 162 -15.73 -11.28 17.26
N GLY A 163 -14.41 -11.47 17.40
CA GLY A 163 -13.78 -12.77 17.20
C GLY A 163 -13.02 -12.93 15.88
N GLU A 164 -13.09 -11.96 14.97
CA GLU A 164 -12.32 -11.93 13.71
C GLU A 164 -11.07 -11.02 13.82
N MET A 165 -10.01 -11.33 13.06
CA MET A 165 -8.89 -10.40 12.84
C MET A 165 -9.35 -9.17 12.05
N LEU A 166 -8.59 -8.08 12.10
CA LEU A 166 -8.84 -6.87 11.30
C LEU A 166 -7.90 -6.80 10.11
N ALA A 167 -8.46 -6.66 8.91
CA ALA A 167 -7.69 -6.36 7.71
C ALA A 167 -7.26 -4.87 7.70
N TRP A 168 -6.05 -4.61 7.19
CA TRP A 168 -5.47 -3.27 7.10
C TRP A 168 -6.32 -2.30 6.28
N ASP A 169 -6.75 -2.74 5.12
CA ASP A 169 -7.57 -2.01 4.16
C ASP A 169 -9.03 -1.84 4.64
N ASP A 170 -9.56 -2.75 5.45
CA ASP A 170 -10.87 -2.57 6.10
C ASP A 170 -10.85 -1.44 7.14
N VAL A 171 -9.74 -1.30 7.86
CA VAL A 171 -9.55 -0.27 8.90
C VAL A 171 -9.14 1.06 8.29
N CYS A 172 -8.26 1.03 7.30
CA CYS A 172 -7.74 2.19 6.59
C CYS A 172 -8.28 2.21 5.16
N THR A 173 -9.61 2.25 5.00
CA THR A 173 -10.27 2.13 3.69
C THR A 173 -9.78 3.15 2.68
N GLY A 174 -9.26 2.64 1.55
CA GLY A 174 -8.73 3.45 0.46
C GLY A 174 -7.21 3.60 0.47
N VAL A 175 -6.50 3.13 1.50
CA VAL A 175 -5.04 3.02 1.41
C VAL A 175 -4.61 2.27 0.15
N ARG A 176 -3.38 2.56 -0.27
CA ARG A 176 -2.73 1.86 -1.38
C ARG A 176 -2.83 0.34 -1.20
N GLN A 177 -3.17 -0.35 -2.28
CA GLN A 177 -3.34 -1.81 -2.26
C GLN A 177 -2.09 -2.51 -2.77
N ASP A 178 -1.79 -3.67 -2.17
CA ASP A 178 -0.63 -4.48 -2.56
C ASP A 178 -1.02 -5.52 -3.60
N TYR A 179 -0.98 -5.11 -4.86
CA TYR A 179 -1.28 -5.99 -5.99
C TYR A 179 -0.03 -6.66 -6.56
N TYR A 180 -0.19 -7.92 -6.96
CA TYR A 180 0.84 -8.75 -7.57
C TYR A 180 0.28 -9.35 -8.85
N VAL A 181 0.94 -9.05 -9.97
CA VAL A 181 0.66 -9.66 -11.26
C VAL A 181 1.53 -10.89 -11.41
N LEU A 182 0.91 -12.03 -11.69
CA LEU A 182 1.61 -13.27 -11.94
C LEU A 182 0.89 -14.04 -13.04
N GLU A 183 1.57 -14.17 -14.18
CA GLU A 183 0.99 -14.63 -15.45
C GLU A 183 -0.18 -13.72 -15.88
N ASP A 184 -1.39 -14.25 -16.02
CA ASP A 184 -2.60 -13.54 -16.44
C ASP A 184 -3.51 -13.16 -15.26
N ARG A 185 -3.00 -13.23 -14.02
CA ARG A 185 -3.78 -13.05 -12.80
C ARG A 185 -3.27 -11.89 -11.95
N LEU A 186 -4.23 -11.25 -11.28
CA LEU A 186 -3.99 -10.21 -10.29
C LEU A 186 -4.36 -10.75 -8.91
N TYR A 187 -3.40 -10.65 -7.98
CA TYR A 187 -3.57 -11.03 -6.59
C TYR A 187 -3.42 -9.81 -5.70
N GLU A 188 -4.14 -9.77 -4.59
CA GLU A 188 -3.97 -8.77 -3.54
C GLU A 188 -3.41 -9.42 -2.28
N ALA A 189 -2.39 -8.80 -1.67
CA ALA A 189 -1.96 -9.17 -0.33
C ALA A 189 -2.75 -8.37 0.71
N VAL A 190 -3.62 -9.06 1.45
CA VAL A 190 -4.44 -8.51 2.53
C VAL A 190 -3.80 -8.86 3.86
N GLU A 191 -3.34 -7.84 4.58
CA GLU A 191 -2.71 -7.99 5.90
C GLU A 191 -3.77 -7.93 7.00
N MET A 192 -3.83 -8.96 7.84
CA MET A 192 -4.78 -9.09 8.94
C MET A 192 -4.06 -9.15 10.28
N TYR A 193 -4.63 -8.47 11.28
CA TYR A 193 -4.04 -8.25 12.59
C TYR A 193 -5.00 -8.61 13.72
N CYS A 194 -4.46 -9.06 14.86
CA CYS A 194 -5.26 -9.16 16.07
C CYS A 194 -5.61 -7.75 16.60
N PRO A 195 -6.90 -7.42 16.77
CA PRO A 195 -7.31 -6.12 17.29
C PRO A 195 -7.30 -6.03 18.83
N VAL A 196 -7.00 -7.11 19.55
CA VAL A 196 -7.13 -7.12 21.02
C VAL A 196 -5.99 -6.31 21.65
N PRO A 197 -6.28 -5.21 22.38
CA PRO A 197 -5.24 -4.29 22.87
C PRO A 197 -4.17 -4.98 23.72
N ASP A 198 -4.60 -5.81 24.66
CA ASP A 198 -3.73 -6.46 25.65
C ASP A 198 -3.18 -7.82 25.17
N CYS A 199 -3.45 -8.20 23.92
CA CYS A 199 -2.94 -9.47 23.38
C CYS A 199 -1.49 -9.34 22.89
N GLU A 200 -0.65 -10.28 23.30
CA GLU A 200 0.79 -10.32 22.95
C GLU A 200 1.13 -11.27 21.79
N CYS A 201 0.15 -11.87 21.11
CA CYS A 201 0.45 -12.86 20.05
C CYS A 201 1.35 -12.30 18.94
N GLY A 202 1.14 -11.03 18.56
CA GLY A 202 1.88 -10.35 17.50
C GLY A 202 1.82 -11.05 16.14
N GLU A 203 0.82 -11.92 15.94
CA GLU A 203 0.62 -12.68 14.71
C GLU A 203 -0.05 -11.81 13.65
N VAL A 204 0.52 -11.84 12.44
CA VAL A 204 -0.02 -11.18 11.26
C VAL A 204 -0.27 -12.24 10.20
N VAL A 205 -1.48 -12.23 9.63
CA VAL A 205 -1.82 -13.12 8.51
C VAL A 205 -1.79 -12.29 7.23
N VAL A 206 -0.99 -12.70 6.25
CA VAL A 206 -0.99 -12.13 4.90
C VAL A 206 -1.78 -13.08 4.00
N ALA A 207 -3.03 -12.76 3.71
CA ALA A 207 -3.85 -13.52 2.79
C ALA A 207 -3.63 -13.03 1.35
N PHE A 208 -3.46 -13.94 0.41
CA PHE A 208 -3.38 -13.59 -1.00
C PHE A 208 -4.73 -13.87 -1.66
N GLU A 209 -5.45 -12.82 -2.05
CA GLU A 209 -6.77 -12.93 -2.67
C GLU A 209 -6.67 -12.78 -4.19
N THR A 210 -7.35 -13.66 -4.93
CA THR A 210 -7.42 -13.50 -6.39
C THR A 210 -8.42 -12.42 -6.76
N ARG A 211 -7.94 -11.33 -7.38
CA ARG A 211 -8.77 -10.24 -7.89
C ARG A 211 -9.16 -10.44 -9.34
N VAL A 212 -8.24 -10.96 -10.14
CA VAL A 212 -8.48 -11.27 -11.57
C VAL A 212 -8.11 -12.72 -11.87
N PRO A 213 -9.03 -13.51 -12.48
CA PRO A 213 -10.44 -13.17 -12.74
C PRO A 213 -11.27 -13.16 -11.45
N ARG A 214 -12.33 -12.35 -11.41
CA ARG A 214 -13.21 -12.24 -10.25
C ARG A 214 -13.85 -13.59 -9.91
N GLY A 215 -13.85 -13.95 -8.63
CA GLY A 215 -14.44 -15.20 -8.13
C GLY A 215 -13.54 -16.43 -8.26
N ALA A 216 -12.34 -16.27 -8.83
CA ALA A 216 -11.35 -17.33 -8.79
C ALA A 216 -10.88 -17.61 -7.34
N PRO A 217 -10.51 -18.86 -7.03
CA PRO A 217 -10.07 -19.24 -5.70
C PRO A 217 -8.74 -18.55 -5.33
N SER A 218 -8.64 -18.14 -4.07
CA SER A 218 -7.43 -17.59 -3.46
C SER A 218 -6.34 -18.66 -3.28
N PRO A 219 -5.04 -18.34 -3.47
CA PRO A 219 -3.94 -19.28 -3.25
C PRO A 219 -3.75 -19.74 -1.81
N GLY A 220 -4.11 -18.92 -0.82
CA GLY A 220 -3.92 -19.22 0.60
C GLY A 220 -3.44 -18.01 1.38
N HIS A 221 -2.77 -18.26 2.50
CA HIS A 221 -2.22 -17.21 3.35
C HIS A 221 -0.90 -17.62 3.99
N VAL A 222 -0.15 -16.63 4.46
CA VAL A 222 1.06 -16.82 5.26
C VAL A 222 0.86 -16.20 6.63
N SER A 223 1.03 -17.00 7.67
CA SER A 223 0.97 -16.56 9.06
C SER A 223 2.38 -16.21 9.51
N VAL A 224 2.59 -14.99 9.99
CA VAL A 224 3.88 -14.46 10.45
C VAL A 224 3.78 -14.16 11.93
N GLN A 225 4.53 -14.91 12.74
CA GLN A 225 4.61 -14.71 14.18
C GLN A 225 5.46 -13.48 14.52
N HIS A 226 5.29 -12.93 15.72
CA HIS A 226 6.11 -11.81 16.21
C HIS A 226 7.62 -12.08 16.15
N THR A 227 8.02 -13.33 16.39
CA THR A 227 9.40 -13.83 16.31
C THR A 227 9.98 -13.74 14.90
N GLY A 228 9.14 -13.62 13.88
CA GLY A 228 9.48 -13.70 12.46
C GLY A 228 9.31 -15.10 11.86
N ALA A 229 8.96 -16.11 12.66
CA ALA A 229 8.64 -17.44 12.15
C ALA A 229 7.43 -17.36 11.21
N THR A 230 7.53 -17.99 10.04
CA THR A 230 6.48 -18.00 9.02
C THR A 230 5.89 -19.39 8.88
N LYS A 231 4.58 -19.44 8.62
CA LYS A 231 3.86 -20.67 8.28
C LYS A 231 3.06 -20.40 7.01
N ILE A 232 3.39 -21.14 5.95
CA ILE A 232 2.74 -21.02 4.64
C ILE A 232 1.57 -22.01 4.59
N GLU A 233 0.37 -21.49 4.35
CA GLU A 233 -0.89 -22.25 4.44
C GLU A 233 -1.66 -22.14 3.10
N PRO A 234 -1.28 -22.96 2.11
CA PRO A 234 -1.94 -22.94 0.81
C PRO A 234 -3.34 -23.54 0.87
N TYR A 235 -4.25 -22.98 0.08
CA TYR A 235 -5.54 -23.60 -0.20
C TYR A 235 -5.40 -24.57 -1.37
N LYS A 236 -6.01 -25.77 -1.25
CA LYS A 236 -6.04 -26.80 -2.31
C LYS A 236 -4.64 -27.00 -2.95
N LYS A 237 -4.56 -26.88 -4.28
CA LYS A 237 -3.38 -27.16 -5.12
C LYS A 237 -2.54 -25.91 -5.43
N TYR A 238 -2.56 -24.88 -4.58
CA TYR A 238 -1.91 -23.59 -4.84
C TYR A 238 -0.58 -23.38 -4.10
N HIS A 239 0.13 -24.45 -3.69
CA HIS A 239 1.40 -24.35 -2.96
C HIS A 239 2.42 -23.47 -3.69
N ASP A 240 2.80 -23.83 -4.91
CA ASP A 240 3.81 -23.09 -5.70
C ASP A 240 3.40 -21.63 -5.94
N ARG A 241 2.10 -21.39 -6.13
CA ARG A 241 1.56 -20.04 -6.36
C ARG A 241 1.67 -19.18 -5.10
N LEU A 242 1.35 -19.75 -3.94
CA LEU A 242 1.46 -19.04 -2.66
C LEU A 242 2.92 -18.75 -2.33
N ASP A 243 3.84 -19.69 -2.60
CA ASP A 243 5.28 -19.47 -2.41
C ASP A 243 5.81 -18.33 -3.28
N GLN A 244 5.42 -18.29 -4.56
CA GLN A 244 5.80 -17.21 -5.48
C GLN A 244 5.28 -15.85 -5.02
N LEU A 245 4.03 -15.79 -4.58
CA LEU A 245 3.43 -14.55 -4.07
C LEU A 245 4.07 -14.10 -2.77
N TRP A 246 4.38 -15.02 -1.87
CA TRP A 246 5.10 -14.69 -0.64
C TRP A 246 6.52 -14.18 -0.91
N ALA A 247 7.26 -14.82 -1.83
CA ALA A 247 8.57 -14.34 -2.25
C ALA A 247 8.50 -12.94 -2.89
N ALA A 248 7.49 -12.68 -3.73
CA ALA A 248 7.27 -11.37 -4.32
C ALA A 248 6.93 -10.31 -3.25
N PHE A 249 6.13 -10.66 -2.25
CA PHE A 249 5.83 -9.80 -1.11
C PHE A 249 7.10 -9.47 -0.32
N GLN A 250 7.92 -10.47 0.01
CA GLN A 250 9.17 -10.24 0.74
C GLN A 250 10.17 -9.40 -0.07
N LYS A 251 10.24 -9.60 -1.39
CA LYS A 251 11.07 -8.78 -2.29
C LYS A 251 10.62 -7.32 -2.28
N ARG A 252 9.31 -7.06 -2.36
CA ARG A 252 8.76 -5.69 -2.33
C ARG A 252 8.87 -5.06 -0.95
N HIS A 253 8.73 -5.84 0.13
CA HIS A 253 8.74 -5.35 1.50
C HIS A 253 9.92 -5.95 2.28
N PRO A 254 11.18 -5.59 1.98
CA PRO A 254 12.34 -6.15 2.69
C PRO A 254 12.28 -5.91 4.21
N ASN A 255 11.58 -4.86 4.65
CA ASN A 255 11.37 -4.50 6.05
C ASN A 255 9.96 -4.85 6.58
N TYR A 256 9.26 -5.85 6.00
CA TYR A 256 7.87 -6.15 6.33
C TYR A 256 7.59 -6.34 7.82
N ARG A 257 8.56 -6.86 8.61
CA ARG A 257 8.41 -7.01 10.07
C ARG A 257 8.24 -5.67 10.79
N ALA A 258 8.98 -4.64 10.38
CA ALA A 258 8.85 -3.30 10.95
C ALA A 258 7.52 -2.66 10.53
N ARG A 259 7.11 -2.84 9.26
CA ARG A 259 5.78 -2.46 8.75
C ARG A 259 4.66 -3.11 9.57
N PHE A 260 4.76 -4.41 9.82
CA PHE A 260 3.80 -5.14 10.63
C PHE A 260 3.71 -4.60 12.05
N ALA A 261 4.85 -4.40 12.72
CA ALA A 261 4.88 -3.82 14.07
C ALA A 261 4.20 -2.44 14.13
N ARG A 262 4.48 -1.56 13.16
CA ARG A 262 3.83 -0.24 13.03
C ARG A 262 2.31 -0.36 12.89
N ARG A 263 1.86 -1.16 11.91
CA ARG A 263 0.43 -1.36 11.62
C ARG A 263 -0.30 -2.03 12.78
N TYR A 264 0.35 -2.95 13.49
CA TYR A 264 -0.19 -3.60 14.69
C TYR A 264 -0.53 -2.59 15.79
N GLY A 265 0.32 -1.57 15.98
CA GLY A 265 0.05 -0.49 16.94
C GLY A 265 -1.25 0.26 16.62
N THR A 266 -1.45 0.61 15.34
CA THR A 266 -2.71 1.19 14.85
C THR A 266 -3.89 0.26 15.10
N MET A 267 -3.74 -1.03 14.79
CA MET A 267 -4.79 -2.04 14.95
C MET A 267 -5.25 -2.22 16.39
N LYS A 268 -4.31 -2.25 17.35
CA LYS A 268 -4.63 -2.27 18.78
C LYS A 268 -5.36 -1.00 19.23
N SER A 269 -4.91 0.18 18.76
CA SER A 269 -5.59 1.45 19.07
C SER A 269 -7.04 1.47 18.57
N ILE A 270 -7.25 0.99 17.35
CA ILE A 270 -8.58 0.86 16.76
C ILE A 270 -9.42 -0.19 17.49
N GLY A 271 -8.84 -1.34 17.80
CA GLY A 271 -9.51 -2.40 18.56
C GLY A 271 -9.95 -1.98 19.96
N ALA A 272 -9.17 -1.13 20.65
CA ALA A 272 -9.58 -0.55 21.94
C ALA A 272 -10.85 0.31 21.80
N ARG A 273 -10.96 1.10 20.71
CA ARG A 273 -12.16 1.91 20.42
C ARG A 273 -13.37 1.03 20.09
N ILE A 274 -13.16 -0.08 19.38
CA ILE A 274 -14.22 -1.05 19.10
C ILE A 274 -14.69 -1.72 20.39
N ALA A 275 -13.76 -2.20 21.22
CA ALA A 275 -14.06 -2.90 22.48
C ALA A 275 -14.87 -2.05 23.48
N ALA A 276 -14.70 -0.72 23.44
CA ALA A 276 -15.52 0.22 24.20
C ALA A 276 -17.02 0.20 23.81
N THR A 277 -17.34 -0.29 22.60
CA THR A 277 -18.71 -0.33 22.05
C THR A 277 -19.24 -1.74 21.81
N HIS A 278 -18.37 -2.73 21.57
CA HIS A 278 -18.71 -4.12 21.26
C HIS A 278 -17.77 -5.07 22.01
N LYS A 279 -18.30 -5.80 23.01
CA LYS A 279 -17.50 -6.76 23.80
C LYS A 279 -17.46 -8.13 23.11
N VAL A 280 -16.26 -8.72 22.99
CA VAL A 280 -16.07 -10.12 22.56
C VAL A 280 -16.57 -11.04 23.68
N GLY A 281 -17.42 -12.02 23.34
CA GLY A 281 -17.93 -12.98 24.29
C GLY A 281 -16.83 -13.94 24.78
N ARG A 282 -16.84 -14.30 26.06
CA ARG A 282 -15.80 -15.16 26.67
C ARG A 282 -15.62 -16.52 25.97
N ASN A 283 -16.68 -17.06 25.36
CA ASN A 283 -16.64 -18.36 24.68
C ASN A 283 -16.46 -18.27 23.17
N ASP A 284 -16.46 -17.06 22.61
CA ASP A 284 -16.28 -16.83 21.17
C ASP A 284 -14.83 -17.18 20.77
N PRO A 285 -14.55 -17.48 19.48
CA PRO A 285 -13.18 -17.61 19.00
C PRO A 285 -12.35 -16.37 19.38
N CYS A 286 -11.10 -16.53 19.84
CA CYS A 286 -10.25 -15.35 20.05
C CYS A 286 -9.92 -14.75 18.68
N PRO A 287 -10.12 -13.43 18.49
CA PRO A 287 -9.75 -12.72 17.27
C PRO A 287 -8.25 -12.66 16.96
N CYS A 288 -7.39 -13.28 17.76
CA CYS A 288 -5.96 -13.32 17.51
C CYS A 288 -5.52 -14.42 16.52
N GLY A 289 -6.44 -15.22 16.00
CA GLY A 289 -6.09 -16.33 15.08
C GLY A 289 -5.66 -17.62 15.78
N SER A 290 -5.47 -17.64 17.10
CA SER A 290 -5.01 -18.83 17.86
C SER A 290 -5.88 -20.09 17.78
N GLY A 291 -7.10 -20.01 17.23
CA GLY A 291 -8.10 -21.08 17.24
C GLY A 291 -8.70 -21.40 18.63
N LYS A 292 -8.27 -20.70 19.70
CA LYS A 292 -8.77 -20.89 21.07
C LYS A 292 -10.00 -20.03 21.35
N LYS A 293 -10.80 -20.38 22.37
CA LYS A 293 -11.84 -19.50 22.92
C LYS A 293 -11.21 -18.26 23.57
N TYR A 294 -11.87 -17.09 23.50
CA TYR A 294 -11.37 -15.82 24.03
C TYR A 294 -10.87 -15.92 25.48
N LYS A 295 -11.65 -16.55 26.37
CA LYS A 295 -11.31 -16.78 27.78
C LYS A 295 -10.14 -17.72 28.06
N ARG A 296 -9.62 -18.41 27.04
CA ARG A 296 -8.47 -19.33 27.14
C ARG A 296 -7.26 -18.80 26.38
N CYS A 297 -7.34 -17.55 25.92
CA CYS A 297 -6.32 -16.89 25.14
C CYS A 297 -6.25 -15.44 25.61
N CYS A 298 -6.81 -14.53 24.84
CA CYS A 298 -6.58 -13.10 24.95
C CYS A 298 -7.23 -12.44 26.18
N ALA A 299 -8.24 -13.09 26.81
CA ALA A 299 -8.77 -12.66 28.11
C ALA A 299 -8.02 -13.25 29.31
N SER A 300 -6.99 -14.06 29.09
CA SER A 300 -6.12 -14.64 30.11
C SER A 300 -4.70 -14.12 30.05
N SER A 301 -4.35 -13.37 29.00
CA SER A 301 -3.10 -12.61 28.93
C SER A 301 -3.14 -11.53 30.02
N PRO A 302 -2.18 -11.52 30.97
CA PRO A 302 -2.09 -10.50 32.02
C PRO A 302 -1.85 -9.10 31.46
#